data_AF-A0A949ZU88-F1
#
_entry.id   AF-A0A949ZU88-F1
#
_cell.length_a   1.000
_cell.length_b   1.000
_cell.length_c   1.000
_cell.angle_alpha   90.00
_cell.angle_beta   90.00
_cell.angle_gamma   90.00
#
_symmetry.space_group_name_H-M   'P 1'
#
loop_
_entity.id
_entity.type
_entity.pdbx_description
1 polymer ?
#
loop_
_entity_poly.entity_id
_entity_poly.type
_entity_poly.pdbx_seq_one_letter_code
_entity_poly.pdbx_strand_id
1 'polypeptide(L)'
;MPKHIKRLVVLMVACAAAALYAKSYLTADSFYRFGHYRADSVPEIAAREPAFQTPAACTSCHGLRHTEWSGNVHKTVICEVCHGAAQGHPSQAKVAIPAKTVALCTQCHEAMAERPLTSIRQIVVSRHYPGLECIACHNPHAPKIGATVEAAGDAHAGHDSAATCAACHGANGISPNPEWPNLAGQSATYLTRALASFKVGARANNMMAPMAQSLQEADVRNLASYFSALACKAPAARTVAAPPAIADLAKSCAACHGEAGRGSSNQSLPKLAGQNAPYLIAAIKAFQTGQRMNPIMSDIAGKLAEADIRSVAAYFSAQSCGPNFH
;
A
#
# COMPACT_ATOMS: atom_id res chain seq x y z
N MET A 1 70.44 40.04 -26.23
CA MET A 1 69.01 39.61 -26.16
C MET A 1 68.12 40.85 -26.30
N PRO A 2 67.20 40.91 -27.28
CA PRO A 2 66.29 42.04 -27.48
C PRO A 2 65.48 42.39 -26.21
N LYS A 3 65.22 43.68 -25.96
CA LYS A 3 64.52 44.16 -24.76
C LYS A 3 63.15 43.50 -24.56
N HIS A 4 62.45 43.19 -25.65
CA HIS A 4 61.15 42.50 -25.63
C HIS A 4 61.27 41.05 -25.14
N ILE A 5 62.31 40.33 -25.58
CA ILE A 5 62.58 38.96 -25.12
C ILE A 5 62.94 38.94 -23.63
N LYS A 6 63.72 39.92 -23.13
CA LYS A 6 64.04 40.02 -21.70
C LYS A 6 62.79 40.24 -20.84
N ARG A 7 61.85 41.09 -21.28
CA ARG A 7 60.58 41.32 -20.58
C ARG A 7 59.68 40.08 -20.57
N LEU A 8 59.58 39.39 -21.71
CA LEU A 8 58.80 38.15 -21.81
C LEU A 8 59.35 37.06 -20.89
N VAL A 9 60.68 36.87 -20.86
CA VAL A 9 61.32 35.89 -19.98
C VAL A 9 61.06 36.21 -18.50
N VAL A 10 61.17 37.48 -18.10
CA VAL A 10 60.87 37.89 -16.70
C VAL A 10 59.41 37.61 -16.35
N LEU A 11 58.47 37.92 -17.24
CA LEU A 11 57.05 37.70 -17.00
C LEU A 11 56.70 36.20 -16.93
N MET A 12 57.31 35.37 -17.79
CA MET A 12 57.17 33.92 -17.72
C MET A 12 57.72 33.34 -16.42
N VAL A 13 58.88 33.82 -15.96
CA VAL A 13 59.47 33.39 -14.68
C VAL A 13 58.57 33.81 -13.51
N ALA A 14 58.03 35.03 -13.53
CA ALA A 14 57.10 35.51 -12.51
C ALA A 14 55.81 34.68 -12.47
N CYS A 15 55.21 34.38 -13.63
CA CYS A 15 54.04 33.51 -13.72
C CYS A 15 54.34 32.08 -13.26
N ALA A 16 55.50 31.52 -13.61
CA ALA A 16 55.93 30.20 -13.16
C ALA A 16 56.13 30.18 -11.63
N ALA A 17 56.75 31.20 -11.06
CA ALA A 17 56.93 31.32 -9.61
C ALA A 17 55.58 31.45 -8.88
N ALA A 18 54.66 32.26 -9.40
CA ALA A 18 53.32 32.39 -8.86
C ALA A 18 52.53 31.06 -8.94
N ALA A 19 52.65 30.32 -10.04
CA ALA A 19 52.01 29.02 -10.19
C ALA A 19 52.60 27.96 -9.24
N LEU A 20 53.92 27.95 -9.05
CA LEU A 20 54.58 27.06 -8.09
C LEU A 20 54.19 27.40 -6.64
N TYR A 21 54.12 28.68 -6.30
CA TYR A 21 53.67 29.14 -5.00
C TYR A 21 52.20 28.76 -4.75
N ALA A 22 51.30 29.07 -5.69
CA ALA A 22 49.89 28.71 -5.61
C ALA A 22 49.71 27.19 -5.49
N LYS A 23 50.49 26.40 -6.23
CA LYS A 23 50.52 24.94 -6.06
C LYS A 23 50.91 24.58 -4.63
N SER A 24 52.03 25.07 -4.12
CA SER A 24 52.49 24.74 -2.76
C SER A 24 51.52 25.18 -1.64
N TYR A 25 50.77 26.25 -1.85
CA TYR A 25 49.85 26.81 -0.85
C TYR A 25 48.44 26.20 -0.91
N LEU A 26 47.94 25.90 -2.11
CA LEU A 26 46.57 25.43 -2.32
C LEU A 26 46.45 23.90 -2.38
N THR A 27 47.55 23.16 -2.64
CA THR A 27 47.54 21.70 -2.58
C THR A 27 47.95 21.24 -1.19
N ALA A 28 47.08 20.49 -0.51
CA ALA A 28 47.45 19.82 0.74
C ALA A 28 48.67 18.92 0.53
N ASP A 29 49.49 18.72 1.56
CA ASP A 29 50.71 17.89 1.50
C ASP A 29 50.43 16.46 0.99
N SER A 30 49.20 15.98 1.19
CA SER A 30 48.73 14.66 0.77
C SER A 30 48.17 14.57 -0.65
N PHE A 31 48.08 15.68 -1.39
CA PHE A 31 47.34 15.80 -2.66
C PHE A 31 47.88 14.98 -3.83
N TYR A 32 49.09 14.40 -3.73
CA TYR A 32 49.69 13.53 -4.76
C TYR A 32 50.04 12.12 -4.27
N ARG A 33 49.73 11.80 -3.02
CA ARG A 33 50.07 10.49 -2.43
C ARG A 33 49.34 9.34 -3.13
N PHE A 34 48.16 9.61 -3.71
CA PHE A 34 47.34 8.63 -4.42
C PHE A 34 46.81 9.18 -5.77
N GLY A 35 47.61 9.96 -6.51
CA GLY A 35 47.16 10.63 -7.74
C GLY A 35 46.52 11.99 -7.44
N HIS A 36 45.48 12.40 -8.16
CA HIS A 36 44.84 13.73 -7.99
C HIS A 36 43.83 13.79 -6.83
N TYR A 37 44.13 13.15 -5.70
CA TYR A 37 43.24 13.06 -4.54
C TYR A 37 43.96 13.52 -3.26
N ARG A 38 43.24 14.26 -2.41
CA ARG A 38 43.72 14.67 -1.08
C ARG A 38 43.70 13.46 -0.14
N ALA A 39 44.85 12.84 0.11
CA ALA A 39 44.86 11.61 0.93
C ALA A 39 44.37 11.82 2.37
N ASP A 40 44.52 13.02 2.93
CA ASP A 40 44.03 13.34 4.30
C ASP A 40 42.51 13.40 4.39
N SER A 41 41.79 13.43 3.26
CA SER A 41 40.33 13.35 3.26
C SER A 41 39.83 12.02 3.85
N VAL A 42 40.56 10.92 3.67
CA VAL A 42 40.19 9.60 4.20
C VAL A 42 40.23 9.57 5.74
N PRO A 43 41.35 9.91 6.40
CA PRO A 43 41.39 9.96 7.87
C PRO A 43 40.48 11.06 8.44
N GLU A 44 40.29 12.20 7.76
CA GLU A 44 39.33 13.23 8.22
C GLU A 44 37.87 12.78 8.15
N ILE A 45 37.47 12.08 7.08
CA ILE A 45 36.13 11.51 6.96
C ILE A 45 35.97 10.37 7.97
N ALA A 46 37.00 9.56 8.18
CA ALA A 46 37.01 8.48 9.18
C ALA A 46 37.03 8.99 10.63
N ALA A 47 37.58 10.18 10.88
CA ALA A 47 37.59 10.83 12.20
C ALA A 47 36.26 11.53 12.53
N ARG A 48 35.36 11.69 11.55
CA ARG A 48 33.96 11.97 11.86
C ARG A 48 33.38 10.68 12.42
N GLU A 49 32.83 10.70 13.62
CA GLU A 49 32.11 9.55 14.17
C GLU A 49 30.65 9.56 13.71
N PRO A 50 30.25 8.81 12.68
CA PRO A 50 28.89 8.34 12.64
C PRO A 50 28.81 7.15 13.62
N ALA A 51 28.19 7.37 14.78
CA ALA A 51 27.88 6.28 15.72
C ALA A 51 26.75 5.41 15.17
N PHE A 52 27.03 4.70 14.08
CA PHE A 52 26.17 3.67 13.55
C PHE A 52 26.27 2.44 14.45
N GLN A 53 25.14 2.04 15.03
CA GLN A 53 24.97 0.85 15.84
C GLN A 53 24.47 -0.33 15.00
N THR A 54 24.92 -1.54 15.35
CA THR A 54 24.41 -2.75 14.68
C THR A 54 22.97 -3.06 15.08
N PRO A 55 22.20 -3.82 14.27
CA PRO A 55 20.85 -4.26 14.66
C PRO A 55 20.79 -4.93 16.03
N ALA A 56 21.87 -5.59 16.46
CA ALA A 56 21.97 -6.23 17.77
C ALA A 56 21.83 -5.23 18.93
N ALA A 57 22.33 -3.99 18.77
CA ALA A 57 22.16 -2.93 19.77
C ALA A 57 20.71 -2.48 19.92
N CYS A 58 19.87 -2.70 18.90
CA CYS A 58 18.47 -2.28 18.87
C CYS A 58 17.51 -3.35 19.43
N THR A 59 17.89 -4.63 19.39
CA THR A 59 16.97 -5.76 19.63
C THR A 59 16.38 -5.80 21.04
N SER A 60 17.13 -5.37 22.06
CA SER A 60 16.66 -5.39 23.45
C SER A 60 15.45 -4.49 23.70
N CYS A 61 15.34 -3.38 22.97
CA CYS A 61 14.23 -2.42 23.10
C CYS A 61 13.25 -2.46 21.91
N HIS A 62 13.69 -2.94 20.74
CA HIS A 62 12.88 -3.03 19.52
C HIS A 62 12.64 -4.48 19.08
N GLY A 63 12.54 -5.42 20.02
CA GLY A 63 12.43 -6.86 19.76
C GLY A 63 11.34 -7.24 18.76
N LEU A 64 10.14 -6.64 18.85
CA LEU A 64 9.06 -6.90 17.88
C LEU A 64 9.44 -6.49 16.45
N ARG A 65 10.03 -5.30 16.27
CA ARG A 65 10.44 -4.81 14.94
C ARG A 65 11.63 -5.59 14.41
N HIS A 66 12.56 -5.98 15.29
CA HIS A 66 13.68 -6.82 14.94
C HIS A 66 13.21 -8.21 14.47
N THR A 67 12.22 -8.82 15.14
CA THR A 67 11.63 -10.09 14.71
C THR A 67 10.96 -9.97 13.34
N GLU A 68 10.21 -8.89 13.09
CA GLU A 68 9.64 -8.62 11.76
C GLU A 68 10.74 -8.46 10.70
N TRP A 69 11.72 -7.58 10.94
CA TRP A 69 12.81 -7.28 10.02
C TRP A 69 13.68 -8.50 9.70
N SER A 70 14.14 -9.21 10.73
CA SER A 70 15.05 -10.36 10.59
C SER A 70 14.39 -11.55 9.87
N GLY A 71 13.06 -11.66 9.94
CA GLY A 71 12.27 -12.66 9.22
C GLY A 71 12.01 -12.32 7.74
N ASN A 72 12.38 -11.12 7.27
CA ASN A 72 12.04 -10.64 5.92
C ASN A 72 13.28 -10.27 5.09
N VAL A 73 13.06 -9.90 3.83
CA VAL A 73 14.16 -9.65 2.87
C VAL A 73 15.04 -8.43 3.20
N HIS A 74 14.52 -7.48 3.99
CA HIS A 74 15.30 -6.31 4.40
C HIS A 74 16.25 -6.63 5.54
N LYS A 75 16.33 -7.88 6.02
CA LYS A 75 17.33 -8.31 7.02
C LYS A 75 18.79 -8.04 6.63
N THR A 76 19.06 -7.74 5.36
CA THR A 76 20.37 -7.35 4.84
C THR A 76 20.65 -5.84 4.94
N VAL A 77 19.62 -5.04 5.21
CA VAL A 77 19.69 -3.58 5.37
C VAL A 77 19.61 -3.26 6.86
N ILE A 78 20.65 -2.65 7.41
CA ILE A 78 20.69 -2.27 8.84
C ILE A 78 19.72 -1.12 9.13
N CYS A 79 19.17 -1.05 10.35
CA CYS A 79 18.11 -0.11 10.73
C CYS A 79 18.46 1.36 10.43
N GLU A 80 19.72 1.73 10.63
CA GLU A 80 20.18 3.12 10.49
C GLU A 80 20.36 3.60 9.05
N VAL A 81 20.35 2.68 8.07
CA VAL A 81 20.23 3.06 6.65
C VAL A 81 18.91 3.79 6.39
N CYS A 82 17.86 3.38 7.10
CA CYS A 82 16.55 4.02 7.00
C CYS A 82 16.40 5.13 8.04
N HIS A 83 16.81 4.90 9.29
CA HIS A 83 16.50 5.77 10.41
C HIS A 83 17.56 6.85 10.71
N GLY A 84 18.73 6.78 10.07
CA GLY A 84 19.90 7.59 10.41
C GLY A 84 20.65 7.04 11.63
N ALA A 85 21.80 7.64 11.94
CA ALA A 85 22.65 7.19 13.05
C ALA A 85 21.93 7.33 14.40
N ALA A 86 22.01 6.30 15.25
CA ALA A 86 21.40 6.26 16.57
C ALA A 86 22.18 7.07 17.63
N GLN A 87 22.81 8.19 17.25
CA GLN A 87 23.67 8.99 18.13
C GLN A 87 22.91 9.42 19.40
N GLY A 88 23.38 8.96 20.56
CA GLY A 88 22.77 9.26 21.85
C GLY A 88 21.43 8.56 22.11
N HIS A 89 20.95 7.65 21.25
CA HIS A 89 19.76 6.84 21.53
C HIS A 89 20.12 5.67 22.47
N PRO A 90 19.29 5.35 23.49
CA PRO A 90 17.98 5.92 23.83
C PRO A 90 18.00 7.09 24.83
N SER A 91 19.16 7.52 25.31
CA SER A 91 19.29 8.43 26.46
C SER A 91 19.12 9.92 26.14
N GLN A 92 19.37 10.35 24.91
CA GLN A 92 19.43 11.77 24.51
C GLN A 92 18.49 12.11 23.35
N ALA A 93 18.24 11.19 22.41
CA ALA A 93 17.39 11.46 21.25
C ALA A 93 16.64 10.22 20.73
N LYS A 94 15.50 10.47 20.08
CA LYS A 94 14.78 9.46 19.29
C LYS A 94 15.41 9.37 17.91
N VAL A 95 15.60 8.15 17.42
CA VAL A 95 16.01 7.93 16.02
C VAL A 95 14.90 8.41 15.08
N ALA A 96 15.26 9.01 13.95
CA ALA A 96 14.30 9.59 13.02
C ALA A 96 13.48 8.50 12.33
N ILE A 97 12.17 8.73 12.19
CA ILE A 97 11.29 7.88 11.36
C ILE A 97 11.12 8.57 10.00
N PRO A 98 11.53 7.94 8.88
CA PRO A 98 11.41 8.56 7.57
C PRO A 98 9.97 8.89 7.18
N ALA A 99 9.70 10.16 6.90
CA ALA A 99 8.43 10.62 6.35
C ALA A 99 8.46 10.71 4.81
N LYS A 100 9.61 11.05 4.21
CA LYS A 100 9.80 11.14 2.75
C LYS A 100 10.38 9.84 2.20
N THR A 101 9.56 8.81 2.20
CA THR A 101 9.92 7.44 1.83
C THR A 101 10.09 7.23 0.33
N VAL A 102 9.44 8.01 -0.54
CA VAL A 102 9.76 8.00 -1.97
C VAL A 102 11.22 8.38 -2.17
N ALA A 103 11.69 9.50 -1.61
CA ALA A 103 13.08 9.94 -1.78
C ALA A 103 14.12 8.96 -1.17
N LEU A 104 13.74 8.22 -0.13
CA LEU A 104 14.62 7.27 0.55
C LEU A 104 14.63 5.89 -0.13
N CYS A 105 13.46 5.29 -0.35
CA CYS A 105 13.34 3.93 -0.86
C CYS A 105 13.79 3.81 -2.32
N THR A 106 13.65 4.87 -3.13
CA THR A 106 13.98 4.83 -4.56
C THR A 106 15.47 4.82 -4.84
N GLN A 107 16.31 5.12 -3.84
CA GLN A 107 17.76 4.92 -3.92
C GLN A 107 18.11 3.46 -4.26
N CYS A 108 17.30 2.52 -3.79
CA CYS A 108 17.47 1.08 -4.02
C CYS A 108 16.39 0.47 -4.93
N HIS A 109 15.17 1.04 -4.95
CA HIS A 109 14.03 0.43 -5.61
C HIS A 109 13.58 1.11 -6.90
N GLU A 110 14.15 2.25 -7.32
CA GLU A 110 13.88 2.78 -8.66
C GLU A 110 14.49 1.85 -9.73
N ALA A 111 13.76 1.68 -10.83
CA ALA A 111 14.21 0.97 -12.01
C ALA A 111 15.30 1.77 -12.72
N MET A 112 16.49 1.18 -12.79
CA MET A 112 17.64 1.73 -13.49
C MET A 112 18.13 0.70 -14.50
N ALA A 113 18.40 1.13 -15.73
CA ALA A 113 18.85 0.23 -16.81
C ALA A 113 20.14 -0.54 -16.44
N GLU A 114 20.97 0.06 -15.60
CA GLU A 114 22.27 -0.45 -15.16
C GLU A 114 22.16 -1.52 -14.03
N ARG A 115 21.01 -1.64 -13.35
CA ARG A 115 20.89 -2.42 -12.11
C ARG A 115 20.30 -3.81 -12.39
N PRO A 116 21.00 -4.90 -12.04
CA PRO A 116 20.51 -6.26 -12.26
C PRO A 116 19.15 -6.51 -11.58
N LEU A 117 18.19 -7.02 -12.34
CA LEU A 117 16.84 -7.35 -11.86
C LEU A 117 16.82 -8.48 -10.81
N THR A 118 17.94 -9.18 -10.66
CA THR A 118 18.11 -10.33 -9.77
C THR A 118 18.55 -9.95 -8.35
N SER A 119 19.08 -8.75 -8.13
CA SER A 119 19.69 -8.37 -6.84
C SER A 119 18.75 -7.58 -5.94
N ILE A 120 18.01 -6.63 -6.48
CA ILE A 120 17.04 -5.81 -5.75
C ILE A 120 15.82 -5.63 -6.64
N ARG A 121 14.61 -5.83 -6.10
CA ARG A 121 13.38 -5.60 -6.84
C ARG A 121 13.23 -4.11 -7.13
N GLN A 122 13.01 -3.79 -8.40
CA GLN A 122 12.92 -2.43 -8.90
C GLN A 122 11.51 -2.12 -9.41
N ILE A 123 11.11 -0.85 -9.34
CA ILE A 123 9.84 -0.29 -9.82
C ILE A 123 10.10 1.02 -10.55
N VAL A 124 9.21 1.39 -11.47
CA VAL A 124 9.20 2.75 -12.05
C VAL A 124 8.25 3.59 -11.20
N VAL A 125 8.77 4.47 -10.33
CA VAL A 125 7.95 5.22 -9.36
C VAL A 125 6.88 6.08 -10.02
N SER A 126 7.20 6.68 -11.17
CA SER A 126 6.23 7.49 -11.92
C SER A 126 4.99 6.71 -12.37
N ARG A 127 5.07 5.37 -12.42
CA ARG A 127 3.99 4.46 -12.82
C ARG A 127 3.45 3.62 -11.65
N HIS A 128 3.90 3.89 -10.42
CA HIS A 128 3.57 3.10 -9.24
C HIS A 128 3.03 3.99 -8.13
N TYR A 129 1.74 4.35 -8.25
CA TYR A 129 1.01 5.23 -7.32
C TYR A 129 1.67 6.62 -7.14
N PRO A 130 1.74 7.44 -8.20
CA PRO A 130 2.40 8.74 -8.15
C PRO A 130 1.76 9.66 -7.10
N GLY A 131 2.60 10.32 -6.30
CA GLY A 131 2.17 11.29 -5.29
C GLY A 131 1.91 10.73 -3.89
N LEU A 132 1.99 9.41 -3.71
CA LEU A 132 1.86 8.77 -2.39
C LEU A 132 3.22 8.29 -1.86
N GLU A 133 3.40 8.39 -0.55
CA GLU A 133 4.59 7.85 0.12
C GLU A 133 4.55 6.32 0.19
N CYS A 134 5.69 5.66 -0.05
CA CYS A 134 5.78 4.20 -0.14
C CYS A 134 5.21 3.49 1.12
N ILE A 135 5.43 4.07 2.30
CA ILE A 135 4.96 3.48 3.57
C ILE A 135 3.44 3.54 3.78
N ALA A 136 2.70 4.26 2.93
CA ALA A 136 1.24 4.24 2.97
C ALA A 136 0.68 2.84 2.64
N CYS A 137 1.40 2.08 1.82
CA CYS A 137 1.02 0.74 1.37
C CYS A 137 2.05 -0.35 1.72
N HIS A 138 3.32 0.01 1.95
CA HIS A 138 4.40 -0.93 2.22
C HIS A 138 4.89 -0.85 3.67
N ASN A 139 5.21 -2.00 4.27
CA ASN A 139 5.93 -2.05 5.54
C ASN A 139 7.41 -2.36 5.28
N PRO A 140 8.35 -1.43 5.52
CA PRO A 140 9.79 -1.66 5.29
C PRO A 140 10.42 -2.61 6.32
N HIS A 141 9.78 -2.88 7.46
CA HIS A 141 10.21 -3.91 8.42
C HIS A 141 9.67 -5.31 8.07
N ALA A 142 8.58 -5.38 7.31
CA ALA A 142 8.04 -6.63 6.80
C ALA A 142 7.68 -6.51 5.31
N PRO A 143 8.66 -6.21 4.45
CA PRO A 143 8.42 -6.07 3.01
C PRO A 143 8.02 -7.44 2.46
N LYS A 144 6.76 -7.54 2.04
CA LYS A 144 6.22 -8.75 1.42
C LYS A 144 6.78 -8.89 0.00
N ILE A 145 8.04 -9.29 -0.13
CA ILE A 145 8.59 -9.69 -1.43
C ILE A 145 8.12 -11.13 -1.67
N GLY A 146 7.13 -11.26 -2.55
CA GLY A 146 6.45 -12.54 -2.83
C GLY A 146 4.92 -12.43 -2.74
N ALA A 147 4.40 -11.39 -2.06
CA ALA A 147 3.16 -10.83 -2.54
C ALA A 147 3.54 -10.07 -3.80
N THR A 148 3.16 -10.57 -4.97
CA THR A 148 2.82 -9.63 -6.03
C THR A 148 2.03 -8.51 -5.35
N VAL A 149 2.46 -7.25 -5.50
CA VAL A 149 1.43 -6.22 -5.62
C VAL A 149 0.62 -6.75 -6.78
N GLU A 150 -0.44 -7.47 -6.46
CA GLU A 150 -1.24 -8.11 -7.47
C GLU A 150 -1.65 -6.96 -8.37
N ALA A 151 -1.30 -7.06 -9.66
CA ALA A 151 -1.65 -6.01 -10.61
C ALA A 151 -3.12 -5.66 -10.38
N ALA A 152 -3.41 -4.36 -10.20
CA ALA A 152 -4.77 -3.89 -10.13
C ALA A 152 -5.52 -4.52 -11.32
N GLY A 153 -6.67 -5.13 -11.05
CA GLY A 153 -7.39 -5.87 -12.07
C GLY A 153 -7.69 -5.01 -13.28
N ASP A 154 -7.60 -5.58 -14.47
CA ASP A 154 -8.01 -4.93 -15.70
C ASP A 154 -9.53 -5.04 -15.83
N ALA A 155 -10.23 -3.91 -15.75
CA ALA A 155 -11.68 -3.85 -15.87
C ALA A 155 -12.17 -4.25 -17.27
N HIS A 156 -11.38 -4.06 -18.32
CA HIS A 156 -11.73 -4.48 -19.67
C HIS A 156 -11.64 -6.00 -19.81
N ALA A 157 -10.54 -6.60 -19.39
CA ALA A 157 -10.42 -8.06 -19.33
C ALA A 157 -11.49 -8.69 -18.41
N GLY A 158 -11.85 -7.98 -17.33
CA GLY A 158 -12.91 -8.36 -16.41
C GLY A 158 -14.29 -8.37 -17.06
N HIS A 159 -14.61 -7.34 -17.85
CA HIS A 159 -15.84 -7.27 -18.65
C HIS A 159 -15.97 -8.49 -19.56
N ASP A 160 -14.91 -8.81 -20.31
CA ASP A 160 -14.93 -9.92 -21.28
C ASP A 160 -15.12 -11.29 -20.61
N SER A 161 -14.68 -11.41 -19.37
CA SER A 161 -14.80 -12.63 -18.56
C SER A 161 -16.09 -12.68 -17.71
N ALA A 162 -16.87 -11.59 -17.66
CA ALA A 162 -18.03 -11.47 -16.76
C ALA A 162 -19.32 -12.13 -17.29
N ALA A 163 -19.32 -12.66 -18.52
CA ALA A 163 -20.51 -13.20 -19.18
C ALA A 163 -21.23 -14.26 -18.33
N THR A 164 -20.49 -15.19 -17.72
CA THR A 164 -21.07 -16.23 -16.86
C THR A 164 -21.59 -15.66 -15.53
N CYS A 165 -20.95 -14.61 -15.01
CA CYS A 165 -21.39 -13.92 -13.79
C CYS A 165 -22.71 -13.18 -14.02
N ALA A 166 -22.87 -12.59 -15.22
CA ALA A 166 -24.05 -11.82 -15.60
C ALA A 166 -25.34 -12.66 -15.62
N ALA A 167 -25.25 -13.98 -15.82
CA ALA A 167 -26.40 -14.89 -15.78
C ALA A 167 -27.15 -14.84 -14.45
N CYS A 168 -26.44 -14.60 -13.34
CA CYS A 168 -27.04 -14.50 -12.00
C CYS A 168 -26.98 -13.06 -11.46
N HIS A 169 -25.86 -12.37 -11.62
CA HIS A 169 -25.67 -11.04 -11.05
C HIS A 169 -26.13 -9.90 -11.97
N GLY A 170 -26.64 -10.22 -13.17
CA GLY A 170 -27.08 -9.26 -14.18
C GLY A 170 -25.92 -8.69 -15.00
N ALA A 171 -26.22 -8.27 -16.23
CA ALA A 171 -25.21 -7.72 -17.17
C ALA A 171 -24.45 -6.51 -16.60
N ASN A 172 -25.16 -5.67 -15.84
CA ASN A 172 -24.59 -4.49 -15.20
C ASN A 172 -24.21 -4.73 -13.73
N GLY A 173 -24.09 -6.00 -13.29
CA GLY A 173 -23.86 -6.33 -11.88
C GLY A 173 -25.03 -5.99 -10.96
N ILE A 174 -26.23 -5.80 -11.53
CA ILE A 174 -27.48 -5.56 -10.83
C ILE A 174 -28.36 -6.81 -10.98
N SER A 175 -28.52 -7.58 -9.91
CA SER A 175 -29.22 -8.85 -10.00
C SER A 175 -30.74 -8.66 -10.14
N PRO A 176 -31.40 -9.40 -11.04
CA PRO A 176 -32.86 -9.45 -11.11
C PRO A 176 -33.45 -10.28 -9.97
N ASN A 177 -32.69 -11.21 -9.36
CA ASN A 177 -33.13 -12.00 -8.21
C ASN A 177 -32.70 -11.29 -6.91
N PRO A 178 -33.63 -10.92 -6.02
CA PRO A 178 -33.29 -10.19 -4.80
C PRO A 178 -32.56 -11.02 -3.74
N GLU A 179 -32.52 -12.35 -3.86
CA GLU A 179 -31.68 -13.21 -3.00
C GLU A 179 -30.21 -13.22 -3.42
N TRP A 180 -29.92 -12.79 -4.65
CA TRP A 180 -28.57 -12.70 -5.18
C TRP A 180 -28.02 -11.28 -5.01
N PRO A 181 -26.73 -11.12 -4.69
CA PRO A 181 -26.17 -9.80 -4.48
C PRO A 181 -26.02 -9.01 -5.77
N ASN A 182 -26.25 -7.70 -5.69
CA ASN A 182 -25.70 -6.73 -6.62
C ASN A 182 -24.18 -6.65 -6.41
N LEU A 183 -23.42 -6.71 -7.51
CA LEU A 183 -21.97 -6.56 -7.54
C LEU A 183 -21.54 -5.15 -7.96
N ALA A 184 -22.41 -4.45 -8.70
CA ALA A 184 -22.13 -3.15 -9.27
C ALA A 184 -21.73 -2.12 -8.20
N GLY A 185 -20.58 -1.47 -8.40
CA GLY A 185 -20.07 -0.41 -7.54
C GLY A 185 -19.52 -0.91 -6.20
N GLN A 186 -19.50 -2.22 -5.96
CA GLN A 186 -18.91 -2.78 -4.76
C GLN A 186 -17.39 -2.59 -4.78
N SER A 187 -16.75 -2.51 -3.62
CA SER A 187 -15.29 -2.42 -3.55
C SER A 187 -14.61 -3.61 -4.25
N ALA A 188 -13.65 -3.31 -5.15
CA ALA A 188 -12.81 -4.33 -5.78
C ALA A 188 -12.07 -5.17 -4.72
N THR A 189 -11.51 -4.55 -3.70
CA THR A 189 -10.84 -5.25 -2.60
C THR A 189 -11.77 -6.21 -1.87
N TYR A 190 -13.02 -5.81 -1.62
CA TYR A 190 -14.01 -6.69 -1.01
C TYR A 190 -14.39 -7.85 -1.94
N LEU A 191 -14.62 -7.58 -3.23
CA LEU A 191 -14.98 -8.60 -4.23
C LEU A 191 -13.89 -9.66 -4.38
N THR A 192 -12.62 -9.25 -4.47
CA THR A 192 -11.46 -10.17 -4.48
C THR A 192 -11.46 -11.06 -3.24
N ARG A 193 -11.61 -10.48 -2.04
CA ARG A 193 -11.65 -11.25 -0.79
C ARG A 193 -12.87 -12.17 -0.69
N ALA A 194 -14.01 -11.75 -1.22
CA ALA A 194 -15.23 -12.55 -1.22
C ALA A 194 -15.08 -13.79 -2.11
N LEU A 195 -14.55 -13.64 -3.32
CA LEU A 195 -14.25 -14.75 -4.23
C LEU A 195 -13.22 -15.71 -3.62
N ALA A 196 -12.14 -15.18 -3.03
CA ALA A 196 -11.17 -16.01 -2.30
C ALA A 196 -11.82 -16.79 -1.14
N SER A 197 -12.75 -16.17 -0.41
CA SER A 197 -13.45 -16.83 0.71
C SER A 197 -14.35 -17.97 0.24
N PHE A 198 -14.99 -17.86 -0.93
CA PHE A 198 -15.74 -18.96 -1.53
C PHE A 198 -14.81 -20.10 -1.95
N LYS A 199 -13.66 -19.77 -2.57
CA LYS A 199 -12.67 -20.74 -3.06
C LYS A 199 -12.12 -21.63 -1.94
N VAL A 200 -11.86 -21.07 -0.76
CA VAL A 200 -11.33 -21.80 0.41
C VAL A 200 -12.41 -22.32 1.37
N GLY A 201 -13.69 -22.13 1.06
CA GLY A 201 -14.81 -22.59 1.90
C GLY A 201 -15.11 -21.74 3.14
N ALA A 202 -14.35 -20.66 3.40
CA ALA A 202 -14.64 -19.71 4.48
C ALA A 202 -15.97 -18.97 4.29
N ARG A 203 -16.51 -18.98 3.06
CA ARG A 203 -17.88 -18.59 2.75
C ARG A 203 -18.54 -19.72 1.97
N ALA A 204 -19.37 -20.51 2.64
CA ALA A 204 -20.07 -21.64 2.04
C ALA A 204 -21.27 -21.17 1.21
N ASN A 205 -21.33 -21.60 -0.05
CA ASN A 205 -22.49 -21.45 -0.93
C ASN A 205 -22.39 -22.42 -2.11
N ASN A 206 -23.43 -23.23 -2.33
CA ASN A 206 -23.40 -24.29 -3.34
C ASN A 206 -23.36 -23.77 -4.79
N MET A 207 -23.77 -22.52 -5.03
CA MET A 207 -23.73 -21.90 -6.36
C MET A 207 -22.40 -21.19 -6.61
N MET A 208 -21.93 -20.40 -5.64
CA MET A 208 -20.74 -19.57 -5.82
C MET A 208 -19.42 -20.30 -5.59
N ALA A 209 -19.39 -21.38 -4.80
CA ALA A 209 -18.14 -22.12 -4.56
C ALA A 209 -17.55 -22.72 -5.85
N PRO A 210 -18.32 -23.45 -6.70
CA PRO A 210 -17.81 -23.93 -7.98
C PRO A 210 -17.36 -22.79 -8.91
N MET A 211 -18.12 -21.69 -8.92
CA MET A 211 -17.78 -20.50 -9.73
C MET A 211 -16.48 -19.85 -9.29
N ALA A 212 -16.18 -19.82 -7.99
CA ALA A 212 -14.93 -19.24 -7.49
C ALA A 212 -13.73 -20.18 -7.66
N GLN A 213 -13.95 -21.50 -7.60
CA GLN A 213 -12.90 -22.50 -7.78
C GLN A 213 -12.36 -22.57 -9.21
N SER A 214 -13.18 -22.25 -10.21
CA SER A 214 -12.75 -22.21 -11.61
C SER A 214 -11.93 -20.97 -11.99
N LEU A 215 -11.90 -19.94 -11.14
CA LEU A 215 -11.20 -18.69 -11.43
C LEU A 215 -9.72 -18.74 -11.05
N GLN A 216 -8.89 -18.19 -11.93
CA GLN A 216 -7.51 -17.88 -11.61
C GLN A 216 -7.43 -16.55 -10.87
N GLU A 217 -6.32 -16.31 -10.14
CA GLU A 217 -6.15 -15.08 -9.35
C GLU A 217 -6.22 -13.81 -10.22
N ALA A 218 -5.76 -13.87 -11.48
CA ALA A 218 -5.91 -12.77 -12.43
C ALA A 218 -7.37 -12.47 -12.76
N ASP A 219 -8.19 -13.50 -13.03
CA ASP A 219 -9.61 -13.35 -13.34
C ASP A 219 -10.38 -12.76 -12.16
N VAL A 220 -10.07 -13.22 -10.94
CA VAL A 220 -10.66 -12.69 -9.70
C VAL A 220 -10.47 -11.18 -9.60
N ARG A 221 -9.26 -10.68 -9.89
CA ARG A 221 -8.97 -9.25 -9.84
C ARG A 221 -9.62 -8.49 -10.98
N ASN A 222 -9.55 -9.02 -12.19
CA ASN A 222 -10.16 -8.40 -13.36
C ASN A 222 -11.68 -8.25 -13.18
N LEU A 223 -12.36 -9.30 -12.76
CA LEU A 223 -13.79 -9.29 -12.44
C LEU A 223 -14.12 -8.31 -11.30
N ALA A 224 -13.31 -8.31 -10.23
CA ALA A 224 -13.49 -7.37 -9.12
C ALA A 224 -13.34 -5.91 -9.57
N SER A 225 -12.34 -5.63 -10.41
CA SER A 225 -12.12 -4.30 -11.00
C SER A 225 -13.30 -3.88 -11.88
N TYR A 226 -13.74 -4.77 -12.78
CA TYR A 226 -14.89 -4.54 -13.65
C TYR A 226 -16.17 -4.20 -12.87
N PHE A 227 -16.60 -5.08 -11.96
CA PHE A 227 -17.85 -4.87 -11.21
C PHE A 227 -17.78 -3.65 -10.29
N SER A 228 -16.60 -3.31 -9.76
CA SER A 228 -16.43 -2.11 -8.93
C SER A 228 -16.60 -0.82 -9.73
N ALA A 229 -16.28 -0.83 -11.02
CA ALA A 229 -16.43 0.33 -11.89
C ALA A 229 -17.88 0.56 -12.36
N LEU A 230 -18.76 -0.43 -12.23
CA LEU A 230 -20.16 -0.32 -12.64
C LEU A 230 -20.98 0.56 -11.70
N ALA A 231 -21.99 1.23 -12.26
CA ALA A 231 -22.90 2.05 -11.47
C ALA A 231 -23.79 1.18 -10.56
N CYS A 232 -23.84 1.51 -9.26
CA CYS A 232 -24.72 0.85 -8.31
C CYS A 232 -26.21 1.04 -8.64
N LYS A 233 -27.02 0.03 -8.28
CA LYS A 233 -28.49 0.08 -8.23
C LYS A 233 -29.00 1.02 -7.13
N ALA A 234 -29.23 2.30 -7.44
CA ALA A 234 -30.08 3.16 -6.62
C ALA A 234 -30.67 4.33 -7.43
N PRO A 235 -31.92 4.77 -7.13
CA PRO A 235 -32.41 6.05 -7.61
C PRO A 235 -31.58 7.21 -7.05
N ALA A 236 -31.59 8.35 -7.74
CA ALA A 236 -30.78 9.54 -7.43
C ALA A 236 -30.75 9.88 -5.93
N ALA A 237 -29.54 10.11 -5.40
CA ALA A 237 -29.17 10.68 -4.11
C ALA A 237 -30.28 10.75 -3.03
N ARG A 238 -30.79 9.61 -2.58
CA ARG A 238 -31.76 9.50 -1.49
C ARG A 238 -31.10 8.88 -0.26
N THR A 239 -30.97 9.67 0.80
CA THR A 239 -30.68 9.17 2.15
C THR A 239 -32.00 8.98 2.88
N VAL A 240 -32.28 7.77 3.35
CA VAL A 240 -33.47 7.46 4.16
C VAL A 240 -33.09 7.51 5.64
N ALA A 241 -33.90 8.15 6.48
CA ALA A 241 -33.68 8.16 7.92
C ALA A 241 -33.90 6.76 8.51
N ALA A 242 -33.09 6.37 9.49
CA ALA A 242 -33.28 5.09 10.19
C ALA A 242 -34.56 5.15 11.02
N PRO A 243 -35.40 4.09 11.01
CA PRO A 243 -36.50 3.97 11.97
C PRO A 243 -35.97 4.13 13.41
N PRO A 244 -36.69 4.82 14.31
CA PRO A 244 -36.23 5.04 15.68
C PRO A 244 -35.82 3.76 16.40
N ALA A 245 -36.54 2.67 16.16
CA ALA A 245 -36.28 1.34 16.74
C ALA A 245 -34.88 0.77 16.42
N ILE A 246 -34.27 1.17 15.30
CA ILE A 246 -32.94 0.69 14.89
C ILE A 246 -31.91 1.81 14.73
N ALA A 247 -32.21 3.03 15.20
CA ALA A 247 -31.36 4.18 14.94
C ALA A 247 -29.92 3.98 15.45
N ASP A 248 -29.76 3.47 16.67
CA ASP A 248 -28.44 3.23 17.26
C ASP A 248 -27.74 2.00 16.68
N LEU A 249 -28.51 0.98 16.31
CA LEU A 249 -27.99 -0.18 15.59
C LEU A 249 -27.45 0.23 14.21
N ALA A 250 -28.20 1.04 13.45
CA ALA A 250 -27.78 1.58 12.16
C ALA A 250 -26.48 2.40 12.26
N LYS A 251 -26.36 3.25 13.30
CA LYS A 251 -25.11 3.98 13.58
C LYS A 251 -23.95 3.03 13.88
N SER A 252 -24.20 1.97 14.65
CA SER A 252 -23.19 0.97 14.99
C SER A 252 -22.67 0.23 13.74
N CYS A 253 -23.57 -0.12 12.82
CA CYS A 253 -23.18 -0.68 11.53
C CYS A 253 -22.39 0.33 10.68
N ALA A 254 -22.84 1.59 10.65
CA ALA A 254 -22.21 2.66 9.88
C ALA A 254 -20.80 3.02 10.37
N ALA A 255 -20.46 2.77 11.64
CA ALA A 255 -19.12 2.98 12.19
C ALA A 255 -18.04 2.20 11.41
N CYS A 256 -18.39 1.04 10.86
CA CYS A 256 -17.49 0.23 10.02
C CYS A 256 -17.83 0.34 8.53
N HIS A 257 -19.12 0.27 8.19
CA HIS A 257 -19.59 0.22 6.80
C HIS A 257 -19.75 1.60 6.14
N GLY A 258 -19.39 2.66 6.84
CA GLY A 258 -19.52 4.04 6.38
C GLY A 258 -20.91 4.61 6.57
N GLU A 259 -21.00 5.93 6.43
CA GLU A 259 -22.26 6.66 6.54
C GLU A 259 -23.31 6.11 5.57
N ALA A 260 -24.52 5.82 6.08
CA ALA A 260 -25.59 5.15 5.35
C ALA A 260 -25.19 3.81 4.67
N GLY A 261 -24.08 3.19 5.09
CA GLY A 261 -23.57 1.95 4.51
C GLY A 261 -22.91 2.13 3.13
N ARG A 262 -22.44 3.33 2.79
CA ARG A 262 -21.85 3.63 1.47
C ARG A 262 -20.41 3.18 1.28
N GLY A 263 -19.82 2.55 2.28
CA GLY A 263 -18.41 2.18 2.32
C GLY A 263 -17.59 3.13 3.20
N SER A 264 -16.50 2.62 3.73
CA SER A 264 -15.52 3.38 4.53
C SER A 264 -14.18 3.45 3.81
N SER A 265 -13.21 4.16 4.39
CA SER A 265 -11.82 4.19 3.90
C SER A 265 -11.18 2.80 3.84
N ASN A 266 -11.69 1.84 4.62
CA ASN A 266 -11.28 0.45 4.54
C ASN A 266 -12.07 -0.28 3.44
N GLN A 267 -11.48 -0.36 2.25
CA GLN A 267 -12.08 -1.02 1.09
C GLN A 267 -12.30 -2.54 1.27
N SER A 268 -11.77 -3.18 2.30
CA SER A 268 -12.13 -4.58 2.60
C SER A 268 -13.53 -4.73 3.21
N LEU A 269 -14.12 -3.64 3.71
CA LEU A 269 -15.47 -3.63 4.25
C LEU A 269 -16.47 -3.43 3.10
N PRO A 270 -17.52 -4.26 3.01
CA PRO A 270 -18.48 -4.14 1.93
C PRO A 270 -19.35 -2.89 2.09
N LYS A 271 -19.66 -2.27 0.95
CA LYS A 271 -20.76 -1.31 0.81
C LYS A 271 -22.09 -2.06 0.98
N LEU A 272 -23.00 -1.53 1.79
CA LEU A 272 -24.32 -2.09 2.11
C LEU A 272 -25.46 -1.34 1.42
N ALA A 273 -25.27 -0.05 1.15
CA ALA A 273 -26.24 0.80 0.46
C ALA A 273 -26.63 0.22 -0.91
N GLY A 274 -27.91 0.23 -1.26
CA GLY A 274 -28.42 -0.24 -2.55
C GLY A 274 -28.32 -1.77 -2.78
N GLN A 275 -27.93 -2.53 -1.76
CA GLN A 275 -27.91 -3.98 -1.83
C GLN A 275 -29.32 -4.57 -1.66
N ASN A 276 -29.59 -5.75 -2.21
CA ASN A 276 -30.90 -6.39 -2.08
C ASN A 276 -31.17 -6.81 -0.61
N ALA A 277 -32.34 -6.44 -0.07
CA ALA A 277 -32.69 -6.74 1.32
C ALA A 277 -32.71 -8.26 1.63
N PRO A 278 -33.28 -9.14 0.77
CA PRO A 278 -33.26 -10.57 1.04
C PRO A 278 -31.83 -11.13 1.10
N TYR A 279 -30.94 -10.69 0.20
CA TYR A 279 -29.52 -11.02 0.28
C TYR A 279 -28.88 -10.55 1.59
N LEU A 280 -29.13 -9.32 2.05
CA LEU A 280 -28.57 -8.83 3.31
C LEU A 280 -29.04 -9.66 4.52
N ILE A 281 -30.32 -10.04 4.55
CA ILE A 281 -30.88 -10.94 5.58
C ILE A 281 -30.14 -12.28 5.55
N ALA A 282 -30.03 -12.90 4.37
CA ALA A 282 -29.34 -14.17 4.20
C ALA A 282 -27.85 -14.08 4.58
N ALA A 283 -27.19 -12.97 4.24
CA ALA A 283 -25.79 -12.74 4.57
C ALA A 283 -25.55 -12.61 6.07
N ILE A 284 -26.42 -11.91 6.81
CA ILE A 284 -26.33 -11.77 8.26
C ILE A 284 -26.57 -13.13 8.94
N LYS A 285 -27.59 -13.87 8.49
CA LYS A 285 -27.87 -15.23 8.99
C LYS A 285 -26.72 -16.20 8.73
N ALA A 286 -26.05 -16.09 7.58
CA ALA A 286 -24.89 -16.92 7.28
C ALA A 286 -23.72 -16.68 8.25
N PHE A 287 -23.58 -15.48 8.82
CA PHE A 287 -22.61 -15.23 9.89
C PHE A 287 -23.03 -15.88 11.21
N GLN A 288 -24.33 -15.91 11.52
CA GLN A 288 -24.86 -16.58 12.73
C GLN A 288 -24.67 -18.09 12.69
N THR A 289 -24.85 -18.71 11.52
CA THR A 289 -24.74 -20.16 11.33
C THR A 289 -23.31 -20.64 11.05
N GLY A 290 -22.35 -19.72 10.94
CA GLY A 290 -20.96 -20.05 10.57
C GLY A 290 -20.76 -20.39 9.09
N GLN A 291 -21.82 -20.38 8.27
CA GLN A 291 -21.72 -20.54 6.81
C GLN A 291 -20.89 -19.42 6.15
N ARG A 292 -20.76 -18.27 6.81
CA ARG A 292 -19.84 -17.20 6.43
C ARG A 292 -18.97 -16.85 7.61
N MET A 293 -17.68 -17.19 7.52
CA MET A 293 -16.74 -17.02 8.62
C MET A 293 -16.14 -15.62 8.63
N ASN A 294 -16.41 -14.85 9.69
CA ASN A 294 -15.71 -13.61 9.99
C ASN A 294 -15.90 -13.29 11.49
N PRO A 295 -14.84 -13.33 12.34
CA PRO A 295 -15.01 -13.20 13.79
C PRO A 295 -15.77 -11.95 14.24
N ILE A 296 -15.56 -10.81 13.57
CA ILE A 296 -16.22 -9.54 13.90
C ILE A 296 -17.70 -9.61 13.56
N MET A 297 -18.03 -9.97 12.31
CA MET A 297 -19.43 -10.03 11.89
C MET A 297 -20.19 -11.19 12.52
N SER A 298 -19.54 -12.30 12.87
CA SER A 298 -20.16 -13.41 13.61
C SER A 298 -20.53 -12.99 15.04
N ASP A 299 -19.66 -12.25 15.75
CA ASP A 299 -20.00 -11.71 17.08
C ASP A 299 -21.17 -10.71 17.02
N ILE A 300 -21.15 -9.80 16.04
CA ILE A 300 -22.24 -8.83 15.84
C ILE A 300 -23.54 -9.55 15.48
N ALA A 301 -23.51 -10.40 14.45
CA ALA A 301 -24.70 -11.10 13.96
C ALA A 301 -25.29 -12.04 15.01
N GLY A 302 -24.46 -12.69 15.83
CA GLY A 302 -24.91 -13.57 16.91
C GLY A 302 -25.77 -12.88 17.99
N LYS A 303 -25.73 -11.54 18.05
CA LYS A 303 -26.51 -10.72 19.00
C LYS A 303 -27.78 -10.13 18.39
N LEU A 304 -28.00 -10.27 17.07
CA LEU A 304 -29.14 -9.66 16.40
C LEU A 304 -30.37 -10.56 16.44
N ALA A 305 -31.51 -9.98 16.84
CA ALA A 305 -32.79 -10.65 16.70
C ALA A 305 -33.25 -10.65 15.23
N GLU A 306 -34.06 -11.64 14.86
CA GLU A 306 -34.60 -11.79 13.51
C GLU A 306 -35.32 -10.52 13.00
N ALA A 307 -36.02 -9.80 13.89
CA ALA A 307 -36.68 -8.53 13.56
C ALA A 307 -35.68 -7.41 13.25
N ASP A 308 -34.57 -7.35 13.98
CA ASP A 308 -33.50 -6.37 13.75
C ASP A 308 -32.81 -6.64 12.43
N ILE A 309 -32.50 -7.91 12.12
CA ILE A 309 -31.90 -8.33 10.85
C ILE A 309 -32.73 -7.85 9.67
N ARG A 310 -34.05 -8.07 9.71
CA ARG A 310 -34.96 -7.59 8.66
C ARG A 310 -34.97 -6.07 8.57
N SER A 311 -35.00 -5.38 9.71
CA SER A 311 -35.07 -3.92 9.77
C SER A 311 -33.80 -3.25 9.24
N VAL A 312 -32.61 -3.75 9.62
CA VAL A 312 -31.34 -3.20 9.10
C VAL A 312 -31.14 -3.51 7.63
N ALA A 313 -31.55 -4.70 7.16
CA ALA A 313 -31.50 -5.05 5.76
C ALA A 313 -32.42 -4.15 4.92
N ALA A 314 -33.65 -3.94 5.38
CA ALA A 314 -34.59 -3.01 4.75
C ALA A 314 -34.03 -1.57 4.73
N TYR A 315 -33.44 -1.12 5.85
CA TYR A 315 -32.84 0.20 5.94
C TYR A 315 -31.68 0.41 4.95
N PHE A 316 -30.66 -0.46 4.94
CA PHE A 316 -29.49 -0.28 4.07
C PHE A 316 -29.82 -0.50 2.59
N SER A 317 -30.73 -1.42 2.27
CA SER A 317 -31.19 -1.61 0.89
C SER A 317 -31.89 -0.38 0.30
N ALA A 318 -32.55 0.42 1.14
CA ALA A 318 -33.22 1.64 0.73
C ALA A 318 -32.28 2.85 0.58
N GLN A 319 -31.00 2.74 0.99
CA GLN A 319 -30.04 3.83 0.88
C GLN A 319 -29.50 3.96 -0.55
N SER A 320 -29.32 5.20 -1.00
CA SER A 320 -28.58 5.44 -2.23
C SER A 320 -27.09 5.23 -2.04
N CYS A 321 -26.45 4.71 -3.08
CA CYS A 321 -25.01 4.51 -3.14
C CYS A 321 -24.19 5.82 -3.02
N GLY A 322 -24.73 6.98 -3.42
CA GLY A 322 -24.08 8.29 -3.24
C GLY A 322 -23.09 8.64 -4.37
N PRO A 323 -22.58 9.89 -4.43
CA PRO A 323 -21.82 10.41 -5.57
C PRO A 323 -20.37 9.88 -5.67
N ASN A 324 -19.79 9.41 -4.55
CA ASN A 324 -18.40 8.90 -4.51
C ASN A 324 -18.36 7.36 -4.57
N PHE A 325 -19.20 6.75 -5.41
CA PHE A 325 -19.29 5.29 -5.48
C PHE A 325 -18.25 4.63 -6.41
N HIS A 326 -17.36 5.43 -7.01
CA HIS A 326 -16.26 5.01 -7.88
C HIS A 326 -14.99 4.74 -7.08
#